data_AF-A0A5N3UPH7-F1
#
_entry.id   AF-A0A5N3UPH7-F1
#
_cell.length_a   1.000
_cell.length_b   1.000
_cell.length_c   1.000
_cell.angle_alpha   90.00
_cell.angle_beta   90.00
_cell.angle_gamma   90.00
#
_symmetry.space_group_name_H-M   'P 1'
#
loop_
_entity.id
_entity.type
_entity.pdbx_description
1 polymer ?
#
loop_
_entity_poly.entity_id
_entity_poly.type
_entity_poly.pdbx_seq_one_letter_code
_entity_poly.pdbx_strand_id
1 'polypeptide(L)'
;MELQCPSWDYKEKFSKVVPCCCFFFALLSFQWVAEKKPPQGSGHYWFPISHISTSASCFQDLPHLAGTEQNLLLAKTIQSQWKKFGLDSAELVHYDVLLSYPNETDASYISVMDEHGIEIFNTSYVEPPPDGYENVKNIVPPYNAFSPPGVPEGELVYVNYARTEDFFKLEREMNINCTGKIVIARYGKIFRGNK
;
A
#
# COMPACT_ATOMS: atom_id res chain seq x y z
N MET A 1 -10.89 12.88 29.30
CA MET A 1 -9.79 11.91 29.47
C MET A 1 -9.05 11.89 28.14
N GLU A 2 -8.01 12.72 28.02
CA GLU A 2 -7.23 12.87 26.79
C GLU A 2 -6.55 11.55 26.44
N LEU A 3 -6.80 11.05 25.23
CA LEU A 3 -6.06 9.92 24.67
C LEU A 3 -4.80 10.49 24.03
N GLN A 4 -3.71 10.50 24.78
CA GLN A 4 -2.39 10.90 24.27
C GLN A 4 -1.80 9.76 23.45
N CYS A 5 -1.42 9.99 22.19
CA CYS A 5 -0.67 9.00 21.40
C CYS A 5 0.71 8.82 22.07
N PRO A 6 1.08 7.61 22.49
CA PRO A 6 2.32 7.40 23.22
C PRO A 6 3.52 7.37 22.26
N SER A 7 4.52 8.20 22.49
CA SER A 7 5.81 8.18 21.79
C SER A 7 6.76 7.20 22.47
N TRP A 8 7.14 6.10 21.81
CA TRP A 8 8.21 5.22 22.33
C TRP A 8 9.11 4.68 21.21
N ASP A 9 10.40 4.95 21.38
CA ASP A 9 11.53 4.40 20.64
C ASP A 9 11.97 3.09 21.34
N TYR A 10 12.02 1.98 20.61
CA TYR A 10 12.69 0.78 21.09
C TYR A 10 13.20 -0.07 19.93
N LYS A 11 14.52 -0.10 19.79
CA LYS A 11 15.25 -1.08 18.98
C LYS A 11 15.34 -2.38 19.76
N GLU A 12 14.94 -3.50 19.17
CA GLU A 12 15.64 -4.75 19.42
C GLU A 12 15.51 -5.74 18.24
N LYS A 13 16.68 -6.10 17.70
CA LYS A 13 16.89 -7.12 16.68
C LYS A 13 16.78 -8.50 17.33
N PHE A 14 16.05 -9.44 16.73
CA PHE A 14 16.45 -10.85 16.77
C PHE A 14 16.19 -11.57 15.46
N SER A 15 17.07 -12.54 15.21
CA SER A 15 17.49 -13.08 13.92
C SER A 15 17.25 -14.58 13.83
N LYS A 16 17.17 -15.09 12.59
CA LYS A 16 17.40 -16.49 12.11
C LYS A 16 16.20 -17.44 12.34
N VAL A 17 15.50 -17.97 11.33
CA VAL A 17 15.83 -18.82 10.13
C VAL A 17 15.85 -20.33 10.44
N VAL A 18 15.35 -21.11 9.47
CA VAL A 18 15.34 -22.57 9.15
C VAL A 18 14.06 -23.40 9.48
N PRO A 19 13.72 -24.45 8.68
CA PRO A 19 12.48 -24.50 7.87
C PRO A 19 11.66 -25.80 8.06
N CYS A 20 10.54 -25.96 7.34
CA CYS A 20 10.20 -27.14 6.52
C CYS A 20 8.68 -27.37 6.38
N CYS A 21 8.28 -27.49 5.10
CA CYS A 21 7.15 -28.20 4.48
C CYS A 21 6.00 -28.76 5.34
N CYS A 22 4.76 -28.41 4.96
CA CYS A 22 3.84 -29.33 4.28
C CYS A 22 2.57 -28.61 3.80
N PHE A 23 2.24 -28.82 2.52
CA PHE A 23 0.96 -28.50 1.88
C PHE A 23 -0.20 -29.17 2.61
N PHE A 24 -1.35 -28.50 2.77
CA PHE A 24 -2.68 -29.06 2.49
C PHE A 24 -3.73 -27.94 2.45
N PHE A 25 -4.45 -27.85 1.33
CA PHE A 25 -5.63 -27.01 1.15
C PHE A 25 -6.83 -27.64 1.87
N ALA A 26 -7.56 -26.85 2.66
CA ALA A 26 -8.95 -27.13 3.01
C ALA A 26 -9.73 -25.82 3.18
N LEU A 27 -10.65 -25.57 2.24
CA LEU A 27 -11.75 -24.63 2.37
C LEU A 27 -12.71 -25.15 3.45
N LEU A 28 -12.83 -24.45 4.57
CA LEU A 28 -14.01 -24.49 5.42
C LEU A 28 -14.35 -23.08 5.88
N SER A 29 -15.50 -22.63 5.39
CA SER A 29 -16.29 -21.51 5.88
C SER A 29 -16.52 -21.64 7.38
N PHE A 30 -15.81 -20.83 8.18
CA PHE A 30 -16.13 -20.65 9.58
C PHE A 30 -17.01 -19.41 9.76
N GLN A 31 -18.30 -19.69 9.87
CA GLN A 31 -19.28 -18.81 10.50
C GLN A 31 -18.86 -18.63 11.97
N TRP A 32 -18.38 -17.45 12.35
CA TRP A 32 -18.14 -17.14 13.76
C TRP A 32 -19.43 -16.62 14.39
N VAL A 33 -19.98 -17.40 15.31
CA VAL A 33 -21.09 -17.00 16.19
C VAL A 33 -20.47 -16.20 17.34
N ALA A 34 -20.60 -14.88 17.29
CA ALA A 34 -20.31 -14.02 18.44
C ALA A 34 -21.45 -14.16 19.46
N GLU A 35 -21.35 -15.14 20.35
CA GLU A 35 -22.27 -15.27 21.49
C GLU A 35 -21.82 -14.37 22.65
N LYS A 36 -22.19 -13.10 22.59
CA LYS A 36 -22.52 -12.35 23.81
C LYS A 36 -23.87 -11.68 23.66
N LYS A 37 -24.81 -12.07 24.53
CA LYS A 37 -26.02 -11.28 24.77
C LYS A 37 -25.58 -9.88 25.23
N PRO A 38 -26.07 -8.80 24.60
CA PRO A 38 -25.80 -7.47 25.09
C PRO A 38 -26.33 -7.35 26.53
N PRO A 39 -25.62 -6.64 27.44
CA PRO A 39 -26.17 -6.33 28.75
C PRO A 39 -27.52 -5.62 28.55
N GLN A 40 -28.53 -6.04 29.30
CA GLN A 40 -29.85 -5.41 29.25
C GLN A 40 -29.76 -3.98 29.76
N GLY A 41 -29.60 -3.06 28.82
CA GLY A 41 -29.62 -1.62 29.02
C GLY A 41 -29.71 -0.97 27.65
N SER A 42 -30.85 -0.38 27.34
CA SER A 42 -31.10 0.38 26.13
C SER A 42 -30.28 1.67 26.14
N GLY A 43 -28.98 1.55 25.93
CA GLY A 43 -28.08 2.67 25.68
C GLY A 43 -27.72 2.66 24.21
N HIS A 44 -28.23 3.64 23.44
CA HIS A 44 -27.61 3.96 22.18
C HIS A 44 -26.15 4.33 22.45
N TYR A 45 -25.20 3.48 22.07
CA TYR A 45 -23.78 3.79 22.14
C TYR A 45 -23.46 4.84 21.08
N TRP A 46 -23.68 6.11 21.43
CA TRP A 46 -23.22 7.24 20.64
C TRP A 46 -21.70 7.33 20.79
N PHE A 47 -20.94 6.90 19.79
CA PHE A 47 -19.55 7.31 19.68
C PHE A 47 -19.54 8.77 19.25
N PRO A 48 -19.05 9.70 20.08
CA PRO A 48 -18.98 11.11 19.68
C PRO A 48 -18.01 11.26 18.51
N ILE A 49 -18.36 12.14 17.57
CA ILE A 49 -17.55 12.42 16.36
C ILE A 49 -16.09 12.77 16.72
N SER A 50 -15.88 13.40 17.88
CA SER A 50 -14.55 13.73 18.42
C SER A 50 -13.64 12.51 18.61
N HIS A 51 -14.20 11.33 18.94
CA HIS A 51 -13.39 10.12 19.09
C HIS A 51 -12.93 9.58 17.73
N ILE A 52 -13.75 9.74 16.70
CA ILE A 52 -13.40 9.30 15.34
C ILE A 52 -12.29 10.20 14.78
N SER A 53 -12.40 11.52 14.94
CA SER A 53 -11.36 12.46 14.47
C SER A 53 -10.02 12.24 15.17
N THR A 54 -10.02 12.03 16.49
CA THR A 54 -8.78 11.79 17.25
C THR A 54 -8.14 10.46 16.86
N SER A 55 -8.93 9.41 16.66
CA SER A 55 -8.42 8.10 16.24
C SER A 55 -7.84 8.17 14.83
N ALA A 56 -8.54 8.84 13.91
CA ALA A 56 -8.09 9.03 12.54
C ALA A 56 -6.76 9.80 12.49
N SER A 57 -6.58 10.83 13.32
CA SER A 57 -5.30 11.54 13.42
C SER A 57 -4.17 10.61 13.84
N CYS A 58 -4.34 9.86 14.93
CA CYS A 58 -3.29 8.98 15.47
C CYS A 58 -2.85 7.88 14.48
N PHE A 59 -3.71 7.48 13.55
CA PHE A 59 -3.40 6.48 12.53
C PHE A 59 -2.70 7.06 11.29
N GLN A 60 -2.78 8.37 11.06
CA GLN A 60 -2.25 9.04 9.86
C GLN A 60 -0.89 9.72 10.08
N ASP A 61 -0.39 9.77 11.31
CA ASP A 61 0.82 10.54 11.65
C ASP A 61 2.10 9.98 11.01
N LEU A 62 2.19 8.66 10.78
CA LEU A 62 3.39 8.00 10.26
C LEU A 62 3.06 6.98 9.14
N PRO A 63 3.93 6.84 8.11
CA PRO A 63 3.76 5.85 7.06
C PRO A 63 3.70 4.42 7.63
N HIS A 64 2.63 3.69 7.32
CA HIS A 64 2.39 2.34 7.81
C HIS A 64 2.21 1.36 6.64
N LEU A 65 3.18 1.35 5.71
CA LEU A 65 3.16 0.43 4.57
C LEU A 65 3.16 -1.03 5.06
N ALA A 66 2.41 -1.90 4.38
CA ALA A 66 2.32 -3.31 4.74
C ALA A 66 3.71 -3.94 4.85
N GLY A 67 3.91 -4.83 5.84
CA GLY A 67 5.20 -5.49 6.11
C GLY A 67 6.26 -4.64 6.82
N THR A 68 6.01 -3.35 7.08
CA THR A 68 6.95 -2.49 7.84
C THR A 68 6.78 -2.61 9.35
N GLU A 69 7.82 -2.23 10.10
CA GLU A 69 7.80 -2.19 11.57
C GLU A 69 6.69 -1.26 12.10
N GLN A 70 6.49 -0.10 11.47
CA GLN A 70 5.46 0.85 11.87
C GLN A 70 4.05 0.26 11.76
N ASN A 71 3.78 -0.51 10.70
CA ASN A 71 2.50 -1.19 10.55
C ASN A 71 2.28 -2.27 11.63
N LEU A 72 3.34 -2.93 12.09
CA LEU A 72 3.26 -3.88 13.22
C LEU A 72 2.96 -3.17 14.54
N LEU A 73 3.56 -2.01 14.80
CA LEU A 73 3.27 -1.19 15.98
C LEU A 73 1.82 -0.72 16.00
N LEU A 74 1.30 -0.31 14.84
CA LEU A 74 -0.10 0.04 14.67
C LEU A 74 -1.02 -1.16 14.97
N ALA A 75 -0.71 -2.35 14.45
CA ALA A 75 -1.48 -3.57 14.73
C ALA A 75 -1.52 -3.92 16.23
N LYS A 76 -0.39 -3.82 16.93
CA LYS A 76 -0.31 -4.01 18.40
C LYS A 76 -1.12 -2.96 19.17
N THR A 77 -1.12 -1.72 18.68
CA THR A 77 -1.90 -0.61 19.27
C THR A 77 -3.40 -0.90 19.17
N ILE A 78 -3.87 -1.29 17.98
CA ILE A 78 -5.27 -1.66 17.75
C ILE A 78 -5.66 -2.86 18.63
N GLN A 79 -4.82 -3.90 18.67
CA GLN A 79 -5.05 -5.06 19.54
C GLN A 79 -5.23 -4.65 21.01
N SER A 80 -4.39 -3.74 21.51
CA SER A 80 -4.45 -3.25 22.89
C SER A 80 -5.70 -2.42 23.15
N GLN A 81 -6.09 -1.55 22.20
CA GLN A 81 -7.33 -0.78 22.28
C GLN A 81 -8.56 -1.69 22.29
N TRP A 82 -8.59 -2.71 21.44
CA TRP A 82 -9.67 -3.68 21.37
C TRP A 82 -9.86 -4.47 22.67
N LYS A 83 -8.76 -4.92 23.30
CA LYS A 83 -8.80 -5.52 24.64
C LYS A 83 -9.33 -4.54 25.69
N LYS A 84 -8.90 -3.26 25.62
CA LYS A 84 -9.39 -2.21 26.53
C LYS A 84 -10.87 -1.91 26.35
N PHE A 85 -11.41 -2.06 25.15
CA PHE A 85 -12.84 -1.89 24.87
C PHE A 85 -13.70 -3.08 25.31
N GLY A 86 -13.10 -4.16 25.81
CA GLY A 86 -13.82 -5.30 26.38
C GLY A 86 -14.14 -6.41 25.39
N LEU A 87 -13.44 -6.48 24.26
CA LEU A 87 -13.48 -7.65 23.38
C LEU A 87 -12.89 -8.87 24.09
N ASP A 88 -13.57 -10.01 24.01
CA ASP A 88 -13.17 -11.26 24.69
C ASP A 88 -11.83 -11.79 24.19
N SER A 89 -11.56 -11.66 22.90
CA SER A 89 -10.31 -12.07 22.27
C SER A 89 -9.89 -11.08 21.18
N ALA A 90 -8.61 -10.73 21.17
CA ALA A 90 -7.98 -9.95 20.10
C ALA A 90 -6.56 -10.48 19.88
N GLU A 91 -6.33 -11.12 18.73
CA GLU A 91 -5.10 -11.83 18.40
C GLU A 91 -4.47 -11.27 17.12
N LEU A 92 -3.14 -11.36 17.04
CA LEU A 92 -2.38 -11.01 15.84
C LEU A 92 -2.10 -12.30 15.07
N VAL A 93 -2.69 -12.41 13.88
CA VAL A 93 -2.45 -13.53 12.96
C VAL A 93 -1.54 -13.04 11.85
N HIS A 94 -0.40 -13.70 11.67
CA HIS A 94 0.59 -13.35 10.65
C HIS A 94 0.63 -14.40 9.54
N TYR A 95 0.99 -13.94 8.34
CA TYR A 95 1.18 -14.78 7.17
C TYR A 95 2.42 -14.31 6.43
N ASP A 96 3.20 -15.27 5.94
CA ASP A 96 4.32 -15.00 5.04
C ASP A 96 3.77 -14.84 3.62
N VAL A 97 3.69 -13.59 3.17
CA VAL A 97 3.15 -13.22 1.87
C VAL A 97 4.21 -12.57 1.01
N LEU A 98 4.14 -12.77 -0.31
CA LEU A 98 5.02 -12.09 -1.25
C LEU A 98 4.62 -10.62 -1.35
N LEU A 99 5.53 -9.73 -0.93
CA LEU A 99 5.41 -8.28 -1.07
C LEU A 99 6.46 -7.76 -2.05
N SER A 100 6.23 -6.55 -2.55
CA SER A 100 7.11 -5.86 -3.48
C SER A 100 7.42 -4.48 -2.91
N TYR A 101 8.68 -4.07 -2.97
CA TYR A 101 9.15 -2.75 -2.53
C TYR A 101 10.16 -2.22 -3.55
N PRO A 102 10.25 -0.90 -3.75
CA PRO A 102 11.30 -0.31 -4.57
C PRO A 102 12.65 -0.47 -3.89
N ASN A 103 13.71 -0.47 -4.69
CA ASN A 103 15.07 -0.47 -4.16
C ASN A 103 15.43 0.95 -3.67
N GLU A 104 15.90 1.07 -2.43
CA GLU A 104 16.29 2.36 -1.86
C GLU A 104 17.58 2.92 -2.48
N THR A 105 18.48 2.07 -2.97
CA THR A 105 19.75 2.50 -3.56
C THR A 105 19.65 2.75 -5.06
N ASP A 106 18.68 2.13 -5.73
CA ASP A 106 18.48 2.18 -7.18
C ASP A 106 17.04 2.61 -7.46
N ALA A 107 16.85 3.93 -7.45
CA ALA A 107 15.54 4.55 -7.52
C ALA A 107 14.99 4.50 -8.96
N SER A 108 13.72 4.14 -9.10
CA SER A 108 13.06 4.09 -10.40
C SER A 108 12.73 5.49 -10.93
N TYR A 109 13.02 5.74 -12.20
CA TYR A 109 12.65 6.96 -12.91
C TYR A 109 12.39 6.70 -14.38
N ILE A 110 11.83 7.72 -15.03
CA ILE A 110 11.66 7.77 -16.47
C ILE A 110 12.51 8.94 -16.97
N SER A 111 13.26 8.72 -18.04
CA SER A 111 14.00 9.76 -18.74
C SER A 111 13.59 9.87 -20.20
N VAL A 112 13.78 11.06 -20.76
CA VAL A 112 13.66 11.33 -22.19
C VAL A 112 15.05 11.52 -22.74
N MET A 113 15.43 10.67 -23.69
CA MET A 113 16.74 10.67 -24.34
C MET A 113 16.69 11.44 -25.66
N ASP A 114 17.80 12.06 -26.05
CA ASP A 114 18.01 12.59 -27.41
C ASP A 114 18.47 11.50 -28.39
N GLU A 115 18.67 11.88 -29.66
CA GLU A 115 19.17 10.98 -30.72
C GLU A 115 20.60 10.46 -30.46
N HIS A 116 21.35 11.11 -29.57
CA HIS A 116 22.71 10.77 -29.19
C HIS A 116 22.79 9.99 -27.87
N GLY A 117 21.64 9.63 -27.27
CA GLY A 117 21.56 8.90 -26.00
C GLY A 117 21.84 9.76 -24.77
N ILE A 118 21.71 11.08 -24.87
CA ILE A 118 21.87 12.01 -23.76
C ILE A 118 20.51 12.27 -23.10
N GLU A 119 20.45 12.17 -21.77
CA GLU A 119 19.26 12.50 -21.00
C GLU A 119 18.93 14.00 -21.10
N ILE A 120 17.80 14.32 -21.74
CA ILE A 120 17.27 15.70 -21.82
C ILE A 120 16.44 16.02 -20.57
N PHE A 121 15.70 15.03 -20.07
CA PHE A 121 14.77 15.19 -18.97
C PHE A 121 14.68 13.92 -18.13
N ASN A 122 14.52 14.07 -16.82
CA ASN A 122 14.24 12.99 -15.89
C ASN A 122 13.05 13.32 -14.99
N THR A 123 12.31 12.29 -14.58
CA THR A 123 11.25 12.43 -13.58
C THR A 123 11.82 12.51 -12.17
N SER A 124 11.13 13.22 -11.27
CA SER A 124 11.45 13.16 -9.84
C SER A 124 11.20 11.76 -9.30
N TYR A 125 12.15 11.27 -8.52
CA TYR A 125 12.09 9.97 -7.83
C TYR A 125 11.26 10.03 -6.54
N VAL A 126 11.10 11.24 -5.98
CA VAL A 126 10.48 11.46 -4.67
C VAL A 126 9.49 12.62 -4.78
N GLU A 127 8.36 12.48 -4.10
CA GLU A 127 7.40 13.57 -3.93
C GLU A 127 7.86 14.49 -2.79
N PRO A 128 7.74 15.82 -2.94
CA PRO A 128 7.99 16.72 -1.82
C PRO A 128 7.05 16.36 -0.66
N PRO A 129 7.55 16.29 0.58
CA PRO A 129 6.70 15.99 1.72
C PRO A 129 5.62 17.07 1.87
N PRO A 130 4.39 16.71 2.26
CA PRO A 130 3.34 17.69 2.53
C PRO A 130 3.67 18.52 3.78
N ASP A 131 3.07 19.71 3.87
CA ASP A 131 3.24 20.62 5.00
C ASP A 131 2.94 19.90 6.33
N GLY A 132 3.86 20.03 7.30
CA GLY A 132 3.78 19.39 8.62
C GLY A 132 4.39 17.98 8.69
N TYR A 133 4.82 17.42 7.56
CA TYR A 133 5.45 16.09 7.47
C TYR A 133 6.91 16.14 7.02
N GLU A 134 7.57 17.30 7.11
CA GLU A 134 8.93 17.52 6.60
C GLU A 134 9.99 16.65 7.30
N ASN A 135 9.72 16.28 8.56
CA ASN A 135 10.61 15.44 9.37
C ASN A 135 10.30 13.94 9.27
N VAL A 136 9.26 13.54 8.52
CA VAL A 136 8.86 12.15 8.39
C VAL A 136 9.81 11.43 7.45
N LYS A 137 10.41 10.36 7.97
CA LYS A 137 11.34 9.49 7.25
C LYS A 137 10.62 8.24 6.76
N ASN A 138 11.25 7.49 5.86
CA ASN A 138 10.75 6.22 5.33
C ASN A 138 9.47 6.37 4.46
N ILE A 139 9.30 7.53 3.82
CA ILE A 139 8.29 7.69 2.78
C ILE A 139 8.77 6.89 1.56
N VAL A 140 8.00 5.89 1.17
CA VAL A 140 8.33 5.03 0.03
C VAL A 140 8.09 5.81 -1.25
N PRO A 141 9.07 5.86 -2.19
CA PRO A 141 8.91 6.58 -3.44
C PRO A 141 7.79 5.97 -4.30
N PRO A 142 7.19 6.74 -5.23
CA PRO A 142 6.15 6.21 -6.10
C PRO A 142 6.64 5.04 -6.95
N TYR A 143 5.91 3.92 -6.91
CA TYR A 143 6.21 2.73 -7.72
C TYR A 143 4.96 1.89 -7.97
N ASN A 144 5.01 1.04 -8.99
CA ASN A 144 3.99 0.02 -9.23
C ASN A 144 4.43 -1.31 -8.62
N ALA A 145 3.76 -1.73 -7.55
CA ALA A 145 4.05 -3.00 -6.89
C ALA A 145 3.94 -4.18 -7.87
N PHE A 146 4.89 -5.11 -7.76
CA PHE A 146 5.04 -6.29 -8.63
C PHE A 146 5.43 -6.00 -10.09
N SER A 147 5.83 -4.76 -10.42
CA SER A 147 6.44 -4.49 -11.72
C SER A 147 7.72 -5.30 -11.90
N PRO A 148 7.95 -5.92 -13.08
CA PRO A 148 9.22 -6.58 -13.36
C PRO A 148 10.36 -5.54 -13.44
N PRO A 149 11.58 -5.89 -13.00
CA PRO A 149 12.75 -5.04 -13.17
C PRO A 149 13.16 -5.00 -14.65
N GLY A 150 13.55 -3.83 -15.13
CA GLY A 150 14.06 -3.66 -16.49
C GLY A 150 14.26 -2.19 -16.86
N VAL A 151 15.05 -1.95 -17.90
CA VAL A 151 15.31 -0.63 -18.48
C VAL A 151 14.90 -0.67 -19.95
N PRO A 152 13.58 -0.61 -20.26
CA PRO A 152 13.10 -0.61 -21.63
C PRO A 152 13.32 0.77 -22.27
N GLU A 153 13.78 0.78 -23.51
CA GLU A 153 13.88 1.97 -24.35
C GLU A 153 12.97 1.81 -25.57
N GLY A 154 12.25 2.87 -25.93
CA GLY A 154 11.34 2.82 -27.07
C GLY A 154 10.54 4.10 -27.25
N GLU A 155 9.83 4.17 -28.37
CA GLU A 155 8.96 5.29 -28.69
C GLU A 155 7.77 5.38 -27.74
N LEU A 156 7.33 6.60 -27.44
CA LEU A 156 6.21 6.86 -26.55
C LEU A 156 4.88 6.88 -27.31
N VAL A 157 3.90 6.11 -26.85
CA VAL A 157 2.52 6.12 -27.38
C VAL A 157 1.52 6.41 -26.27
N TYR A 158 0.65 7.39 -26.50
CA TYR A 158 -0.42 7.72 -25.56
C TYR A 158 -1.66 6.84 -25.80
N VAL A 159 -2.12 6.13 -24.76
CA VAL A 159 -3.19 5.12 -24.86
C VAL A 159 -4.43 5.44 -24.03
N ASN A 160 -4.70 6.72 -23.76
CA ASN A 160 -5.87 7.17 -23.01
C ASN A 160 -6.02 6.49 -21.63
N TYR A 161 -6.99 5.60 -21.43
CA TYR A 161 -7.18 4.86 -20.17
C TYR A 161 -6.68 3.41 -20.24
N ALA A 162 -6.00 3.03 -21.33
CA ALA A 162 -5.52 1.66 -21.60
C ALA A 162 -6.63 0.60 -21.48
N ARG A 163 -7.85 0.94 -21.90
CA ARG A 163 -8.93 -0.03 -21.99
C ARG A 163 -8.78 -0.83 -23.28
N THR A 164 -9.35 -2.03 -23.32
CA THR A 164 -9.36 -2.87 -24.52
C THR A 164 -9.90 -2.13 -25.76
N GLU A 165 -10.94 -1.30 -25.58
CA GLU A 165 -11.47 -0.43 -26.63
C GLU A 165 -10.49 0.69 -27.08
N ASP A 166 -9.67 1.21 -26.18
CA ASP A 166 -8.67 2.24 -26.51
C ASP A 166 -7.57 1.63 -27.40
N PHE A 167 -7.15 0.39 -27.10
CA PHE A 167 -6.20 -0.36 -27.95
C PHE A 167 -6.79 -0.76 -29.31
N PHE A 168 -8.04 -1.23 -29.34
CA PHE A 168 -8.71 -1.52 -30.62
C PHE A 168 -8.85 -0.28 -31.49
N LYS A 169 -9.13 0.87 -30.90
CA LYS A 169 -9.19 2.14 -31.62
C LYS A 169 -7.83 2.52 -32.21
N LEU A 170 -6.76 2.41 -31.42
CA LEU A 170 -5.40 2.69 -31.89
C LEU A 170 -4.99 1.80 -33.05
N GLU A 171 -5.27 0.49 -32.95
CA GLU A 171 -4.93 -0.48 -33.98
C GLU A 171 -5.78 -0.32 -35.24
N ARG A 172 -7.11 -0.25 -35.10
CA ARG A 172 -8.05 -0.35 -36.24
C ARG A 172 -8.39 0.98 -36.89
N GLU A 173 -8.49 2.06 -36.10
CA GLU A 173 -8.89 3.37 -36.62
C GLU A 173 -7.69 4.27 -36.89
N MET A 174 -6.64 4.16 -36.08
CA MET A 174 -5.45 5.03 -36.17
C MET A 174 -4.23 4.32 -36.79
N ASN A 175 -4.30 3.00 -36.99
CA ASN A 175 -3.22 2.18 -37.55
C ASN A 175 -1.88 2.33 -36.80
N ILE A 176 -1.93 2.46 -35.47
CA ILE A 176 -0.77 2.59 -34.58
C ILE A 176 -0.46 1.22 -33.96
N ASN A 177 0.73 0.69 -34.25
CA ASN A 177 1.24 -0.53 -33.62
C ASN A 177 1.98 -0.19 -32.32
N CYS A 178 1.55 -0.76 -31.19
CA CYS A 178 2.17 -0.54 -29.87
C CYS A 178 3.28 -1.56 -29.54
N THR A 179 3.52 -2.56 -30.40
CA THR A 179 4.53 -3.60 -30.17
C THR A 179 5.93 -2.98 -30.12
N GLY A 180 6.66 -3.22 -29.02
CA GLY A 180 8.01 -2.68 -28.81
C GLY A 180 8.05 -1.18 -28.46
N LYS A 181 6.92 -0.57 -28.11
CA LYS A 181 6.81 0.84 -27.73
C LYS A 181 6.47 0.98 -26.25
N ILE A 182 6.84 2.10 -25.65
CA ILE A 182 6.47 2.46 -24.28
C ILE A 182 5.12 3.16 -24.33
N VAL A 183 4.13 2.63 -23.63
CA VAL A 183 2.78 3.20 -23.59
C VAL A 183 2.58 4.04 -22.33
N ILE A 184 1.96 5.22 -22.47
CA ILE A 184 1.56 6.07 -21.35
C ILE A 184 0.03 6.15 -21.26
N ALA A 185 -0.48 5.80 -20.09
CA ALA A 185 -1.90 5.71 -19.80
C ALA A 185 -2.28 6.55 -18.56
N ARG A 186 -3.50 7.08 -18.56
CA ARG A 186 -4.07 7.80 -17.43
C ARG A 186 -4.74 6.84 -16.45
N TYR A 187 -4.62 7.14 -15.16
CA TYR A 187 -5.36 6.44 -14.12
C TYR A 187 -6.88 6.67 -14.25
N GLY A 188 -7.65 5.65 -13.87
CA GLY A 188 -9.12 5.67 -13.88
C GLY A 188 -9.77 4.69 -14.85
N LYS A 189 -11.11 4.65 -14.80
CA LYS A 189 -12.07 3.81 -15.56
C LYS A 189 -11.99 2.30 -15.30
N ILE A 190 -10.79 1.74 -15.27
CA ILE A 190 -10.53 0.32 -15.01
C ILE A 190 -9.47 0.15 -13.92
N PHE A 191 -9.41 -1.05 -13.35
CA PHE A 191 -8.36 -1.40 -12.39
C PHE A 191 -6.97 -1.31 -13.04
N ARG A 192 -5.99 -0.81 -12.29
CA ARG A 192 -4.66 -0.51 -12.82
C ARG A 192 -3.91 -1.72 -13.37
N GLY A 193 -4.14 -2.91 -12.82
CA GLY A 193 -3.50 -4.15 -13.29
C GLY A 193 -4.10 -4.72 -14.58
N ASN A 194 -5.21 -4.16 -15.07
CA ASN A 194 -5.79 -4.52 -16.37
C ASN A 194 -5.25 -3.66 -17.52
N LYS A 195 -4.55 -2.57 -17.20
CA LYS A 195 -3.91 -1.68 -18.18
C LYS A 195 -2.65 -2.35 -18.71
#